data_AF-A0A1I8C655-F1
#
_entry.id   AF-A0A1I8C655-F1
#
_cell.length_a   1.000
_cell.length_b   1.000
_cell.length_c   1.000
_cell.angle_alpha   90.00
_cell.angle_beta   90.00
_cell.angle_gamma   90.00
#
_symmetry.space_group_name_H-M   'P 1'
#
loop_
_entity.id
_entity.type
_entity.pdbx_description
1 polymer ?
#
loop_
_entity_poly.entity_id
_entity_poly.type
_entity_poly.pdbx_seq_one_letter_code
_entity_poly.pdbx_strand_id
1 'polypeptide(L)'
;MNLNSSGFSTEIVGVEIPPLWKHPIVEGINCSAMFDGDASYIKENSVNRISLEQLPCKDIRSRGFYAKEPLSKTGADFPLAYIPNIYRDYISIERSFLISYAPQNYYLQLTKKQTPAFNLECLL
;
A
#
# COMPACT_ATOMS: atom_id res chain seq x y z
N MET A 1 -15.25 12.94 5.57
CA MET A 1 -14.01 13.75 5.63
C MET A 1 -13.66 14.10 4.20
N ASN A 2 -13.51 15.40 3.89
CA ASN A 2 -13.48 15.94 2.54
C ASN A 2 -12.35 15.34 1.69
N LEU A 3 -12.71 14.48 0.73
CA LEU A 3 -11.82 13.96 -0.30
C LEU A 3 -11.68 14.99 -1.43
N ASN A 4 -11.15 16.18 -1.12
CA ASN A 4 -10.73 17.14 -2.15
C ASN A 4 -9.26 16.86 -2.51
N SER A 5 -9.02 15.73 -3.16
CA SER A 5 -7.85 15.57 -4.02
C SER A 5 -8.36 14.94 -5.29
N SER A 6 -8.27 15.70 -6.38
CA SER A 6 -8.59 15.22 -7.73
C SER A 6 -7.85 13.91 -7.97
N GLY A 7 -8.56 12.89 -8.45
CA GLY A 7 -7.95 11.62 -8.86
C GLY A 7 -6.77 11.87 -9.81
N PHE A 8 -5.73 11.05 -9.71
CA PHE A 8 -4.58 11.16 -10.58
C PHE A 8 -4.80 10.28 -11.80
N SER A 9 -5.02 10.88 -12.96
CA SER A 9 -5.00 10.16 -14.24
C SER A 9 -3.55 10.00 -14.69
N THR A 10 -3.08 8.77 -14.85
CA THR A 10 -1.79 8.56 -15.50
C THR A 10 -2.02 8.41 -17.00
N GLU A 11 -1.35 9.24 -17.81
CA GLU A 11 -1.41 9.15 -19.29
C GLU A 11 -0.95 7.77 -19.79
N ILE A 12 -0.17 7.05 -18.99
CA ILE A 12 0.43 5.75 -19.32
C ILE A 12 -0.58 4.60 -19.28
N VAL A 13 -1.58 4.67 -18.39
CA VAL A 13 -2.49 3.55 -18.11
C VAL A 13 -3.92 3.86 -18.56
N GLY A 14 -4.28 5.13 -18.75
CA GLY A 14 -5.64 5.54 -19.11
C GLY A 14 -6.69 5.21 -18.04
N VAL A 15 -6.24 4.95 -16.80
CA VAL A 15 -7.09 4.63 -15.65
C VAL A 15 -7.02 5.78 -14.65
N GLU A 16 -8.18 6.22 -14.19
CA GLU A 16 -8.31 7.21 -13.13
C GLU A 16 -8.05 6.55 -11.77
N ILE A 17 -6.98 6.96 -11.10
CA ILE A 17 -6.65 6.46 -9.76
C ILE A 17 -7.36 7.35 -8.75
N PRO A 18 -8.26 6.81 -7.92
CA PRO A 18 -8.96 7.60 -6.92
C PRO A 18 -7.96 8.13 -5.88
N PRO A 19 -8.28 9.24 -5.20
CA PRO A 19 -7.47 9.72 -4.10
C PRO A 19 -7.40 8.65 -3.01
N LEU A 20 -6.20 8.16 -2.75
CA LEU A 20 -5.94 7.17 -1.72
C LEU A 20 -6.07 7.81 -0.34
N TRP A 21 -6.72 7.11 0.58
CA TRP A 21 -6.85 7.60 1.94
C TRP A 21 -5.48 7.62 2.61
N LYS A 22 -5.15 8.76 3.24
CA LYS A 22 -3.97 8.93 4.07
C LYS A 22 -4.39 8.87 5.53
N HIS A 23 -3.66 8.09 6.32
CA HIS A 23 -3.89 8.04 7.76
C HIS A 23 -3.61 9.43 8.38
N PRO A 24 -4.46 9.97 9.27
CA PRO A 24 -4.27 11.32 9.84
C PRO A 24 -2.89 11.55 10.46
N ILE A 25 -2.33 10.52 11.09
CA ILE A 25 -0.99 10.58 11.70
C ILE A 25 0.13 10.89 10.68
N VAL A 26 -0.04 10.55 9.39
CA VAL A 26 0.96 10.81 8.34
C VAL A 26 0.57 11.96 7.40
N GLU A 27 -0.53 12.67 7.67
CA GLU A 27 -1.04 13.74 6.80
C GLU A 27 -0.07 14.94 6.71
N GLY A 28 0.68 15.21 7.78
CA GLY A 28 1.69 16.28 7.84
C GLY A 28 3.04 15.95 7.21
N ILE A 29 3.22 14.73 6.66
CA ILE A 29 4.50 14.32 6.05
C ILE A 29 4.59 14.84 4.62
N ASN A 30 5.65 15.62 4.34
CA ASN A 30 6.02 16.07 3.01
C ASN A 30 6.91 15.01 2.34
N CYS A 31 6.29 14.11 1.60
CA CYS A 31 7.01 13.07 0.86
C CYS A 31 7.98 13.65 -0.19
N SER A 32 7.63 14.76 -0.85
CA SER A 32 8.48 15.37 -1.88
C SER A 32 9.81 15.84 -1.30
N ALA A 33 9.78 16.55 -0.16
CA ALA A 33 11.01 16.95 0.54
C ALA A 33 11.91 15.75 0.91
N MET A 34 11.31 14.59 1.25
CA MET A 34 12.08 13.36 1.49
C MET A 34 12.69 12.79 0.21
N PHE A 35 11.93 12.71 -0.89
CA PHE A 35 12.43 12.17 -2.17
C PHE A 35 13.45 13.10 -2.84
N ASP A 36 13.32 14.41 -2.66
CA ASP A 36 14.24 15.43 -3.18
C ASP A 36 15.53 15.53 -2.34
N GLY A 37 15.58 14.84 -1.19
CA GLY A 37 16.77 14.75 -0.35
C GLY A 37 17.02 15.96 0.55
N ASP A 38 15.96 16.66 0.99
CA ASP A 38 16.08 17.74 1.96
C ASP A 38 16.59 17.20 3.31
N ALA A 39 17.90 17.39 3.54
CA ALA A 39 18.58 16.88 4.72
C ALA A 39 18.04 17.49 6.03
N SER A 40 17.55 18.73 6.01
CA SER A 40 17.01 19.39 7.20
C SER A 40 15.66 18.77 7.56
N TYR A 41 14.78 18.62 6.57
CA TYR A 41 13.48 17.98 6.73
C TYR A 41 13.63 16.53 7.19
N ILE A 42 14.51 15.76 6.54
CA ILE A 42 14.76 14.35 6.90
C ILE A 42 15.29 14.26 8.34
N LYS A 43 16.23 15.12 8.73
CA LYS A 43 16.79 15.11 10.08
C LYS A 43 15.73 15.41 11.13
N GLU A 44 14.90 16.43 10.91
CA GLU A 44 13.79 16.80 11.80
C GLU A 44 12.79 15.64 11.98
N ASN A 45 12.38 15.01 10.88
CA ASN A 45 11.39 13.93 10.90
C ASN A 45 11.98 12.57 11.34
N SER A 46 13.31 12.44 11.43
CA SER A 46 13.96 11.21 11.91
C SER A 46 13.84 11.00 13.43
N VAL A 47 13.62 12.08 14.18
CA VAL A 47 13.60 12.06 15.66
C VAL A 47 12.30 11.45 16.19
N ASN A 48 11.16 11.80 15.60
CA ASN A 48 9.85 11.34 16.02
C ASN A 48 9.29 10.30 15.05
N ARG A 49 9.70 9.04 15.24
CA ARG A 49 9.20 7.94 14.39
C ARG A 49 7.73 7.70 14.66
N ILE A 50 6.93 7.80 13.59
CA ILE A 50 5.53 7.44 13.61
C ILE A 50 5.40 5.92 13.52
N SER A 51 4.72 5.31 14.49
CA SER A 51 4.26 3.92 14.42
C SER A 51 2.77 3.92 14.12
N LEU A 52 2.36 3.11 13.15
CA LEU A 52 0.96 2.81 12.93
C LEU A 52 0.61 1.55 13.73
N GLU A 53 -0.60 1.50 14.27
CA GLU A 53 -1.18 0.28 14.82
C GLU A 53 -1.96 -0.46 13.74
N GLN A 54 -2.44 -1.67 14.06
CA GLN A 54 -3.26 -2.44 13.14
C GLN A 54 -4.57 -1.69 12.85
N LEU A 55 -4.83 -1.46 11.57
CA LEU A 55 -6.01 -0.75 11.10
C LEU A 55 -7.20 -1.70 10.90
N PRO A 56 -8.45 -1.21 10.95
CA PRO A 56 -9.59 -2.00 10.53
C PRO A 56 -9.57 -2.23 9.02
N CYS A 57 -10.16 -3.34 8.57
CA CYS A 57 -10.07 -3.80 7.17
C CYS A 57 -10.62 -2.78 6.16
N LYS A 58 -11.62 -1.98 6.56
CA LYS A 58 -12.13 -0.87 5.75
C LYS A 58 -11.06 0.17 5.44
N ASP A 59 -10.21 0.51 6.42
CA ASP A 59 -9.17 1.52 6.28
C ASP A 59 -7.95 0.96 5.54
N ILE A 60 -7.68 -0.35 5.68
CA ILE A 60 -6.66 -1.05 4.88
C ILE A 60 -7.03 -1.02 3.40
N ARG A 61 -8.29 -1.34 3.06
CA ARG A 61 -8.77 -1.33 1.67
C ARG A 61 -8.77 0.08 1.07
N SER A 62 -9.06 1.12 1.86
CA SER A 62 -9.09 2.50 1.36
C SER A 62 -7.70 3.15 1.16
N ARG A 63 -6.65 2.56 1.74
CA ARG A 63 -5.24 2.97 1.53
C ARG A 63 -4.67 2.53 0.19
N GLY A 64 -5.19 1.44 -0.37
CA GLY A 64 -4.64 0.77 -1.55
C GLY A 64 -5.41 1.07 -2.84
N PHE A 65 -4.70 1.09 -3.96
CA PHE A 65 -5.32 1.01 -5.28
C PHE A 65 -5.37 -0.45 -5.73
N TYR A 66 -6.55 -1.07 -5.66
CA TYR A 66 -6.76 -2.45 -6.12
C TYR A 66 -7.34 -2.45 -7.52
N ALA A 67 -6.46 -2.52 -8.52
CA ALA A 67 -6.87 -2.59 -9.92
C ALA A 67 -7.68 -3.86 -10.19
N LYS A 68 -8.80 -3.72 -10.91
CA LYS A 68 -9.62 -4.87 -11.33
C LYS A 68 -9.06 -5.57 -12.56
N GLU A 69 -8.34 -4.82 -13.39
CA GLU A 69 -7.75 -5.29 -14.64
C GLU A 69 -6.24 -4.94 -14.68
N PRO A 70 -5.43 -5.68 -15.45
CA PRO A 70 -4.01 -5.36 -15.60
C PRO A 70 -3.79 -3.93 -16.13
N LEU A 71 -2.89 -3.19 -15.49
CA LEU A 71 -2.59 -1.80 -15.86
C LEU A 71 -1.72 -1.67 -17.11
N SER A 72 -1.22 -2.77 -17.65
CA SER A 72 -0.44 -2.78 -18.90
C SER A 72 -0.50 -4.14 -19.58
N LYS A 73 -0.28 -4.14 -20.90
CA LYS A 73 -0.17 -5.38 -21.68
C LYS A 73 0.97 -6.27 -21.18
N THR A 74 2.14 -5.70 -20.91
CA THR A 74 3.27 -6.45 -20.34
C THR A 74 2.91 -7.07 -18.99
N GLY A 75 2.19 -6.35 -18.13
CA GLY A 75 1.71 -6.91 -16.87
C GLY A 75 0.77 -8.10 -17.07
N ALA A 76 -0.14 -8.02 -18.04
CA ALA A 76 -1.07 -9.09 -18.39
C ALA A 76 -0.37 -10.33 -18.97
N ASP A 77 0.65 -10.12 -19.82
CA ASP A 77 1.38 -11.19 -20.51
C ASP A 77 2.37 -11.92 -19.58
N PHE A 78 2.78 -11.31 -18.45
CA PHE A 78 3.77 -11.85 -17.52
C PHE A 78 3.24 -11.90 -16.08
N PRO A 79 2.33 -12.83 -15.75
CA PRO A 79 1.84 -12.99 -14.38
C PRO A 79 2.95 -13.46 -13.44
N LEU A 80 3.01 -12.86 -12.25
CA LEU A 80 3.98 -13.21 -11.20
C LEU A 80 3.32 -14.02 -10.09
N ALA A 81 4.10 -14.88 -9.44
CA ALA A 81 3.66 -15.63 -8.26
C ALA A 81 4.43 -15.17 -7.01
N TYR A 82 3.70 -14.70 -6.00
CA TYR A 82 4.24 -14.24 -4.73
C TYR A 82 3.97 -15.27 -3.63
N ILE A 83 5.04 -15.73 -2.98
CA ILE A 83 4.95 -16.65 -1.84
C ILE A 83 5.63 -16.04 -0.61
N PRO A 84 5.02 -15.04 0.04
CA PRO A 84 5.60 -14.44 1.22
C PRO A 84 5.55 -15.43 2.40
N ASN A 85 6.69 -15.62 3.07
CA ASN A 85 6.75 -16.34 4.33
C ASN A 85 6.47 -15.37 5.48
N ILE A 86 5.35 -15.56 6.16
CA ILE A 86 4.79 -14.57 7.07
C ILE A 86 4.71 -15.13 8.48
N TYR A 87 5.30 -14.41 9.43
CA TYR A 87 5.36 -14.83 10.83
C TYR A 87 5.08 -13.69 11.83
N ARG A 88 5.56 -12.46 11.58
CA ARG A 88 5.35 -11.26 12.42
C ARG A 88 5.29 -10.00 11.53
N ASP A 89 4.77 -8.90 12.09
CA ASP A 89 4.66 -7.57 11.45
C ASP A 89 3.66 -7.47 10.27
N TYR A 90 2.38 -7.45 10.64
CA TYR A 90 1.26 -7.34 9.70
C TYR A 90 1.34 -6.08 8.83
N ILE A 91 1.76 -4.94 9.39
CA ILE A 91 1.71 -3.64 8.69
C ILE A 91 2.72 -3.61 7.54
N SER A 92 3.93 -4.12 7.77
CA SER A 92 4.94 -4.22 6.70
C SER A 92 4.49 -5.16 5.58
N ILE A 93 3.81 -6.25 5.94
CA ILE A 93 3.29 -7.23 4.99
C ILE A 93 2.13 -6.67 4.18
N GLU A 94 1.13 -6.08 4.84
CA GLU A 94 0.00 -5.38 4.21
C GLU A 94 0.52 -4.36 3.20
N ARG A 95 1.47 -3.53 3.62
CA ARG A 95 2.03 -2.49 2.77
C ARG A 95 2.80 -3.06 1.59
N SER A 96 3.55 -4.14 1.77
CA SER A 96 4.27 -4.81 0.69
C SER A 96 3.29 -5.39 -0.33
N PHE A 97 2.22 -6.04 0.14
CA PHE A 97 1.15 -6.55 -0.72
C PHE A 97 0.49 -5.43 -1.51
N LEU A 98 0.09 -4.35 -0.84
CA LEU A 98 -0.54 -3.17 -1.46
C LEU A 98 0.28 -2.59 -2.64
N ILE A 99 1.61 -2.50 -2.48
CA ILE A 99 2.49 -1.93 -3.52
C ILE A 99 2.68 -2.91 -4.69
N SER A 100 2.65 -4.22 -4.41
CA SER A 100 2.89 -5.27 -5.40
C SER A 100 1.62 -5.81 -6.07
N TYR A 101 0.44 -5.43 -5.59
CA TYR A 101 -0.81 -6.01 -6.04
C TYR A 101 -1.10 -5.67 -7.51
N ALA A 102 -1.32 -6.73 -8.29
CA ALA A 102 -1.93 -6.71 -9.60
C ALA A 102 -2.88 -7.90 -9.75
N PRO A 103 -4.01 -7.73 -10.47
CA PRO A 103 -5.10 -8.72 -10.54
C PRO A 103 -4.71 -10.02 -11.26
N GLN A 104 -3.73 -9.99 -12.16
CA GLN A 104 -3.27 -11.17 -12.90
C GLN A 104 -2.22 -12.01 -12.14
N ASN A 105 -1.68 -11.51 -11.03
CA ASN A 105 -0.67 -12.22 -10.25
C ASN A 105 -1.31 -13.24 -9.30
N TYR A 106 -0.53 -14.26 -8.93
CA TYR A 106 -0.92 -15.28 -7.96
C TYR A 106 -0.28 -14.99 -6.60
N TYR A 107 -1.05 -15.11 -5.53
CA TYR A 107 -0.57 -14.88 -4.16
C TYR A 107 -0.87 -16.11 -3.32
N LEU A 108 0.17 -16.77 -2.81
CA LEU A 108 0.06 -17.90 -1.89
C LEU A 108 0.79 -17.59 -0.61
N GLN A 109 0.10 -17.69 0.52
CA GLN A 109 0.74 -17.45 1.80
C GLN A 109 1.11 -18.74 2.51
N LEU A 110 2.34 -18.80 3.02
CA LEU A 110 2.78 -19.89 3.89
C LEU A 110 2.62 -19.45 5.35
N THR A 111 1.63 -20.04 6.03
CA THR A 111 1.24 -19.66 7.40
C THR A 111 1.48 -20.82 8.36
N LYS A 112 2.70 -20.96 8.89
CA LYS A 112 3.03 -22.15 9.70
C LYS A 112 2.43 -22.10 11.11
N LYS A 113 2.20 -20.90 11.68
CA LYS A 113 1.60 -20.65 13.01
C LYS A 113 1.14 -19.18 13.13
N GLN A 114 0.04 -18.80 12.50
CA GLN A 114 -0.44 -17.42 12.61
C GLN A 114 -1.17 -17.15 13.93
N THR A 115 -0.94 -15.98 14.49
CA THR A 115 -1.82 -15.40 15.52
C THR A 115 -3.21 -15.13 14.90
N PRO A 116 -4.31 -15.31 15.65
CA PRO A 116 -5.69 -15.13 15.14
C PRO A 116 -6.00 -13.74 14.53
N ALA A 117 -5.14 -12.76 14.80
CA ALA A 117 -5.27 -11.39 14.30
C ALA A 117 -4.91 -11.21 12.82
N PHE A 118 -4.34 -12.22 12.17
CA PHE A 118 -4.02 -12.16 10.74
C PHE A 118 -5.21 -12.68 9.92
N ASN A 119 -5.94 -11.76 9.27
CA ASN A 119 -7.00 -12.13 8.33
C ASN A 119 -6.71 -11.53 6.94
N LEU A 120 -6.33 -12.40 6.00
CA LEU A 120 -6.14 -12.09 4.58
C LEU A 120 -7.42 -11.60 3.89
N GLU A 121 -8.60 -11.90 4.44
CA GLU A 121 -9.87 -11.38 3.93
C GLU A 121 -9.91 -9.85 3.92
N CYS A 122 -9.02 -9.19 4.65
CA CYS A 122 -8.92 -7.73 4.65
C CYS A 122 -8.12 -7.18 3.46
N LEU A 123 -7.33 -8.02 2.79
CA LEU A 123 -6.51 -7.67 1.62
C LEU A 123 -7.13 -8.14 0.29
N LEU A 124 -8.14 -9.03 0.35
CA LEU A 124 -8.98 -9.47 -0.77
C LEU A 124 -10.36 -8.82 -0.67
#